data_AF-A0A9Y2E5V4-F1
#
_entry.id   AF-A0A9Y2E5V4-F1
#
_cell.length_a   1.000
_cell.length_b   1.000
_cell.length_c   1.000
_cell.angle_alpha   90.00
_cell.angle_beta   90.00
_cell.angle_gamma   90.00
#
_symmetry.space_group_name_H-M   'P 1'
#
loop_
_entity.id
_entity.type
_entity.pdbx_description
1 polymer ?
#
loop_
_entity_poly.entity_id
_entity_poly.type
_entity_poly.pdbx_seq_one_letter_code
_entity_poly.pdbx_strand_id
1 'polypeptide(L)'
;MTTIVLLKSADKQSAVREVLGSVVGAGETIHFVRVPTVRCLGSLIQETKPMINYDVDYTISCLPDGYDVSELVGFATESDANRICIEITERTLTGKARIDDLTQSILLHETISGDFVVGDHVIILEELEYDA
;
A
#
# COMPACT_ATOMS: atom_id res chain seq x y z
N MET A 1 -12.97 3.08 -6.93
CA MET A 1 -11.67 2.47 -7.24
C MET A 1 -11.09 1.92 -5.95
N THR A 2 -10.39 0.79 -6.00
CA THR A 2 -9.85 0.11 -4.83
C THR A 2 -8.33 0.32 -4.76
N THR A 3 -7.83 0.77 -3.60
CA THR A 3 -6.41 1.01 -3.36
C THR A 3 -5.93 0.18 -2.17
N ILE A 4 -4.87 -0.60 -2.34
CA ILE A 4 -4.18 -1.29 -1.26
C ILE A 4 -3.05 -0.39 -0.76
N VAL A 5 -2.90 -0.26 0.56
CA VAL A 5 -1.78 0.41 1.20
C VAL A 5 -1.04 -0.62 2.06
N LEU A 6 0.12 -1.07 1.57
CA LEU A 6 0.99 -2.01 2.25
C LEU A 6 1.87 -1.28 3.28
N LEU A 7 1.54 -1.47 4.55
CA LEU A 7 2.22 -0.83 5.67
C LEU A 7 3.20 -1.80 6.34
N LYS A 8 4.47 -1.38 6.37
CA LYS A 8 5.60 -2.14 6.93
C LYS A 8 5.99 -1.65 8.33
N SER A 9 5.43 -0.54 8.78
CA SER A 9 5.57 -0.03 10.15
C SER A 9 4.32 0.74 10.61
N ALA A 10 4.07 0.75 11.92
CA ALA A 10 2.98 1.51 12.53
C ALA A 10 3.31 3.00 12.74
N ASP A 11 4.58 3.41 12.55
CA ASP A 11 5.03 4.78 12.82
C ASP A 11 5.00 5.68 11.58
N LYS A 12 4.47 5.18 10.46
CA LYS A 12 4.68 5.78 9.13
C LYS A 12 3.48 6.58 8.66
N GLN A 13 3.15 7.59 9.46
CA GLN A 13 2.06 8.54 9.17
C GLN A 13 2.24 9.26 7.83
N SER A 14 3.48 9.55 7.43
CA SER A 14 3.75 10.29 6.20
C SER A 14 3.27 9.53 4.95
N ALA A 15 3.50 8.22 4.89
CA ALA A 15 3.04 7.38 3.78
C ALA A 15 1.49 7.33 3.73
N VAL A 16 0.84 7.13 4.88
CA VAL A 16 -0.63 7.11 4.95
C VAL A 16 -1.22 8.47 4.52
N ARG A 17 -0.64 9.58 4.98
CA ARG A 17 -1.09 10.92 4.62
C ARG A 17 -0.87 11.24 3.14
N GLU A 18 0.24 10.81 2.57
CA GLU A 18 0.50 11.01 1.14
C GLU A 18 -0.50 10.26 0.28
N VAL A 19 -0.76 8.98 0.61
CA VAL A 19 -1.78 8.20 -0.11
C VAL A 19 -3.13 8.89 -0.02
N LEU A 20 -3.59 9.21 1.19
CA LEU A 20 -4.88 9.85 1.42
C LEU A 20 -5.00 11.23 0.77
N GLY A 21 -3.93 12.01 0.75
CA GLY A 21 -3.95 13.39 0.27
C GLY A 21 -3.67 13.56 -1.22
N SER A 22 -3.04 12.59 -1.87
CA SER A 22 -2.53 12.76 -3.25
C SER A 22 -2.80 11.58 -4.19
N VAL A 23 -3.09 10.39 -3.67
CA VAL A 23 -3.23 9.17 -4.51
C VAL A 23 -4.68 8.75 -4.66
N VAL A 24 -5.45 8.76 -3.57
CA VAL A 24 -6.86 8.37 -3.59
C VAL A 24 -7.78 9.58 -3.76
N GLY A 25 -8.85 9.41 -4.52
CA GLY A 25 -9.96 10.36 -4.60
C GLY A 25 -11.04 10.10 -3.55
N ALA A 26 -11.92 11.09 -3.37
CA ALA A 26 -13.14 10.94 -2.57
C ALA A 26 -14.05 9.83 -3.14
N GLY A 27 -14.63 9.02 -2.25
CA GLY A 27 -15.47 7.87 -2.57
C GLY A 27 -14.71 6.60 -2.96
N GLU A 28 -13.38 6.58 -2.84
CA GLU A 28 -12.58 5.36 -3.05
C GLU A 28 -12.56 4.44 -1.82
N THR A 29 -12.31 3.16 -2.07
CA THR A 29 -12.14 2.13 -1.04
C THR A 29 -10.66 1.86 -0.81
N ILE A 30 -10.24 1.87 0.45
CA ILE A 30 -8.84 1.66 0.84
C ILE A 30 -8.71 0.40 1.71
N HIS A 31 -7.80 -0.49 1.31
CA HIS A 31 -7.37 -1.61 2.14
C HIS A 31 -6.01 -1.30 2.75
N PHE A 32 -5.98 -0.95 4.04
CA PHE A 32 -4.74 -0.87 4.80
C PHE A 32 -4.27 -2.29 5.14
N VAL A 33 -3.32 -2.80 4.38
CA VAL A 33 -2.79 -4.16 4.52
C VAL A 33 -1.47 -4.10 5.29
N ARG A 34 -1.39 -4.87 6.38
CA ARG A 34 -0.18 -4.94 7.19
C ARG A 34 0.52 -6.27 7.07
N VAL A 35 1.84 -6.23 7.10
CA VAL A 35 2.66 -7.43 7.31
C VAL A 35 2.50 -7.91 8.77
N PRO A 36 2.64 -9.21 9.05
CA PRO A 36 2.34 -9.78 10.38
C PRO A 36 3.14 -9.17 11.53
N THR A 37 4.37 -8.72 11.25
CA THR A 37 5.28 -8.12 12.21
C THR A 37 4.83 -6.74 12.69
N VAL A 38 3.94 -6.07 11.97
CA VAL A 38 3.41 -4.75 12.33
C VAL A 38 2.21 -4.91 13.24
N ARG A 39 2.28 -4.34 14.45
CA ARG A 39 1.16 -4.29 15.41
C ARG A 39 0.62 -2.87 15.54
N CYS A 40 -0.58 -2.72 16.12
CA CYS A 40 -1.13 -1.42 16.53
C CYS A 40 -1.44 -0.40 15.40
N LEU A 41 -1.67 -0.87 14.17
CA LEU A 41 -2.04 -0.01 13.03
C LEU A 41 -3.34 0.77 13.21
N GLY A 42 -4.26 0.29 14.06
CA GLY A 42 -5.52 0.98 14.33
C GLY A 42 -5.33 2.42 14.80
N SER A 43 -4.36 2.68 15.69
CA SER A 43 -4.08 4.03 16.18
C SER A 43 -3.55 4.93 15.06
N LEU A 44 -2.65 4.42 14.22
CA LEU A 44 -2.11 5.15 13.07
C LEU A 44 -3.23 5.63 12.14
N ILE A 45 -4.14 4.72 11.77
CA ILE A 45 -5.23 5.03 10.85
C ILE A 45 -6.30 5.92 11.52
N GLN A 46 -6.58 5.74 12.81
CA GLN A 46 -7.52 6.60 13.52
C GLN A 46 -7.04 8.05 13.61
N GLU A 47 -5.74 8.27 13.76
CA GLU A 47 -5.16 9.62 13.83
C GLU A 47 -5.28 10.38 12.50
N THR A 48 -5.23 9.69 11.36
CA THR A 48 -5.39 10.33 10.03
C THR A 48 -6.84 10.61 9.68
N LYS A 49 -7.80 9.98 10.36
CA LYS A 49 -9.26 10.08 10.15
C LYS A 49 -9.68 9.99 8.67
N PRO A 50 -9.40 8.87 7.96
CA PRO A 50 -9.63 8.75 6.52
C PRO A 50 -11.03 9.18 6.08
N MET A 51 -12.08 8.65 6.72
CA MET A 51 -13.47 8.94 6.37
C MET A 51 -13.88 10.41 6.56
N ILE A 52 -13.28 11.10 7.54
CA ILE A 52 -13.67 12.49 7.88
C ILE A 52 -12.89 13.48 7.03
N ASN A 53 -11.58 13.25 6.88
CA ASN A 53 -10.68 14.22 6.26
C ASN A 53 -10.57 14.05 4.73
N TYR A 54 -10.85 12.84 4.22
CA TYR A 54 -10.59 12.48 2.82
C TYR A 54 -11.80 11.84 2.13
N ASP A 55 -12.91 11.62 2.84
CA ASP A 55 -14.15 11.03 2.29
C ASP A 55 -13.91 9.67 1.60
N VAL A 56 -13.15 8.80 2.26
CA VAL A 56 -12.82 7.44 1.78
C VAL A 56 -13.31 6.37 2.73
N ASP A 57 -13.79 5.27 2.16
CA ASP A 57 -14.08 4.06 2.92
C ASP A 57 -12.80 3.27 3.14
N TYR A 58 -12.62 2.65 4.31
CA TYR A 58 -11.42 1.87 4.57
C TYR A 58 -11.66 0.60 5.38
N THR A 59 -10.79 -0.38 5.14
CA THR A 59 -10.66 -1.59 5.94
C THR A 59 -9.20 -1.79 6.34
N ILE A 60 -8.98 -2.53 7.43
CA ILE A 60 -7.64 -2.91 7.89
C ILE A 60 -7.53 -4.42 7.83
N SER A 61 -6.61 -4.92 7.01
CA SER A 61 -6.35 -6.34 6.81
C SER A 61 -4.94 -6.70 7.26
N CYS A 62 -4.74 -7.95 7.65
CA CYS A 62 -3.43 -8.50 7.99
C CYS A 62 -3.12 -9.64 7.04
N LEU A 63 -1.92 -9.62 6.46
CA LEU A 63 -1.38 -10.80 5.77
C LEU A 63 -1.16 -11.92 6.81
N PRO A 64 -1.30 -13.18 6.43
CA PRO A 64 -1.14 -14.30 7.36
C PRO A 64 0.33 -14.50 7.75
N ASP A 65 0.56 -15.26 8.83
CA ASP A 65 1.92 -15.58 9.27
C ASP A 65 2.64 -16.43 8.21
N GLY A 66 3.86 -16.03 7.86
CA GLY A 66 4.63 -16.70 6.82
C GLY A 66 4.18 -16.39 5.40
N TYR A 67 3.44 -15.29 5.20
CA TYR A 67 2.96 -14.89 3.87
C TYR A 67 4.06 -14.84 2.82
N ASP A 68 3.68 -15.21 1.60
CA ASP A 68 4.44 -14.96 0.39
C ASP A 68 3.80 -13.81 -0.41
N VAL A 69 4.58 -13.18 -1.29
CA VAL A 69 4.07 -12.12 -2.19
C VAL A 69 2.86 -12.59 -3.00
N SER A 70 2.81 -13.88 -3.35
CA SER A 70 1.65 -14.50 -4.00
C SER A 70 0.33 -14.28 -3.24
N GLU A 71 0.36 -14.23 -1.90
CA GLU A 71 -0.85 -13.99 -1.10
C GLU A 71 -1.28 -12.52 -1.12
N LEU A 72 -0.32 -11.59 -1.14
CA LEU A 72 -0.62 -10.17 -1.34
C LEU A 72 -1.21 -9.93 -2.74
N VAL A 73 -0.65 -10.58 -3.75
CA VAL A 73 -1.15 -10.52 -5.12
C VAL A 73 -2.54 -11.13 -5.22
N GLY A 74 -2.77 -12.31 -4.61
CA GLY A 74 -4.09 -12.92 -4.52
C GLY A 74 -5.11 -11.99 -3.85
N PHE A 75 -4.72 -11.34 -2.75
CA PHE A 75 -5.57 -10.33 -2.11
C PHE A 75 -5.87 -9.13 -3.03
N ALA A 76 -4.89 -8.67 -3.80
CA ALA A 76 -5.07 -7.60 -4.78
C ALA A 76 -6.05 -8.00 -5.90
N THR A 77 -5.94 -9.21 -6.42
CA THR A 77 -6.86 -9.76 -7.41
C THR A 77 -8.27 -9.94 -6.83
N GLU A 78 -8.41 -10.52 -5.63
CA GLU A 78 -9.71 -10.73 -4.96
C GLU A 78 -10.44 -9.41 -4.66
N SER A 79 -9.68 -8.35 -4.35
CA SER A 79 -10.23 -7.02 -4.05
C SER A 79 -10.39 -6.14 -5.29
N ASP A 80 -10.06 -6.64 -6.48
CA ASP A 80 -10.03 -5.87 -7.73
C ASP A 80 -9.27 -4.54 -7.54
N ALA A 81 -8.09 -4.64 -6.92
CA ALA A 81 -7.30 -3.45 -6.58
C ALA A 81 -6.76 -2.80 -7.86
N ASN A 82 -6.99 -1.49 -8.01
CA ASN A 82 -6.39 -0.75 -9.11
C ASN A 82 -4.99 -0.25 -8.76
N ARG A 83 -4.68 -0.16 -7.47
CA ARG A 83 -3.40 0.37 -6.98
C ARG A 83 -2.86 -0.40 -5.80
N ILE A 84 -1.54 -0.59 -5.76
CA ILE A 84 -0.80 -1.01 -4.56
C ILE A 84 0.20 0.10 -4.21
N CYS A 85 -0.01 0.69 -3.04
CA CYS A 85 0.83 1.71 -2.44
C CYS A 85 1.76 1.06 -1.39
N ILE A 86 3.06 1.12 -1.61
CA ILE A 86 4.08 0.49 -0.77
C ILE A 86 4.89 1.58 -0.06
N GLU A 87 4.95 1.52 1.26
CA GLU A 87 5.75 2.45 2.05
C GLU A 87 7.23 2.45 1.65
N ILE A 88 7.82 3.63 1.44
CA ILE A 88 9.27 3.81 1.32
C ILE A 88 9.89 3.86 2.71
N THR A 89 10.64 2.81 3.04
CA THR A 89 11.26 2.65 4.36
C THR A 89 12.50 3.55 4.53
N GLU A 90 13.29 3.68 3.46
CA GLU A 90 14.56 4.39 3.45
C GLU A 90 14.79 5.14 2.12
N ARG A 91 15.46 6.29 2.19
CA ARG A 91 16.00 7.01 1.03
C ARG A 91 17.49 7.22 1.18
N THR A 92 18.20 7.24 0.05
CA THR A 92 19.60 7.67 0.03
C THR A 92 19.72 9.17 0.30
N LEU A 93 20.94 9.63 0.61
CA LEU A 93 21.25 11.06 0.77
C LEU A 93 20.92 11.91 -0.48
N THR A 94 20.89 11.29 -1.66
CA THR A 94 20.52 11.94 -2.92
C THR A 94 19.03 11.80 -3.24
N GLY A 95 18.21 11.35 -2.29
CA GLY A 95 16.76 11.24 -2.42
C GLY A 95 16.25 10.00 -3.14
N LYS A 96 17.10 9.02 -3.50
CA LYS A 96 16.64 7.81 -4.20
C LYS A 96 15.91 6.90 -3.22
N ALA A 97 14.71 6.44 -3.58
CA ALA A 97 13.99 5.43 -2.80
C ALA A 97 14.76 4.11 -2.82
N ARG A 98 14.94 3.49 -1.66
CA ARG A 98 15.49 2.13 -1.56
C ARG A 98 14.38 1.13 -1.83
N ILE A 99 14.62 0.21 -2.76
CA ILE A 99 13.76 -0.95 -2.99
C ILE A 99 14.24 -2.07 -2.07
N ASP A 100 13.37 -2.50 -1.16
CA ASP A 100 13.62 -3.68 -0.32
C ASP A 100 13.13 -4.96 -1.01
N ASP A 101 13.51 -6.12 -0.45
CA ASP A 101 13.22 -7.42 -1.05
C ASP A 101 11.72 -7.64 -1.28
N LEU A 102 10.86 -7.18 -0.35
CA LEU A 102 9.41 -7.29 -0.50
C LEU A 102 8.90 -6.46 -1.68
N THR A 103 9.33 -5.18 -1.75
CA THR A 103 8.96 -4.28 -2.85
C THR A 103 9.45 -4.85 -4.17
N GLN A 104 10.69 -5.33 -4.23
CA GLN A 104 11.25 -5.97 -5.42
C GLN A 104 10.44 -7.20 -5.85
N SER A 105 10.07 -8.07 -4.91
CA SER A 105 9.28 -9.27 -5.21
C SER A 105 7.90 -8.93 -5.75
N ILE A 106 7.26 -7.86 -5.27
CA ILE A 106 5.98 -7.37 -5.82
C ILE A 106 6.19 -6.87 -7.26
N LEU A 107 7.21 -6.04 -7.48
CA LEU A 107 7.50 -5.44 -8.80
C LEU A 107 7.88 -6.47 -9.88
N LEU A 108 8.38 -7.63 -9.47
CA LEU A 108 8.83 -8.70 -10.37
C LEU A 108 7.84 -9.87 -10.42
N HIS A 109 6.68 -9.75 -9.78
CA HIS A 109 5.70 -10.83 -9.75
C HIS A 109 5.03 -10.99 -11.12
N GLU A 110 5.05 -12.22 -11.66
CA GLU A 110 4.68 -12.46 -13.06
C GLU A 110 3.21 -12.22 -13.37
N THR A 111 2.32 -12.31 -12.37
CA THR A 111 0.87 -12.25 -12.57
C THR A 111 0.25 -10.87 -12.35
N ILE A 112 1.07 -9.85 -12.07
CA ILE A 112 0.60 -8.46 -11.97
C ILE A 112 1.48 -7.57 -12.82
N SER A 113 0.85 -6.59 -13.46
CA SER A 113 1.54 -5.52 -14.16
C SER A 113 0.87 -4.19 -13.87
N GLY A 114 1.53 -3.09 -14.19
CA GLY A 114 1.01 -1.75 -13.98
C GLY A 114 2.10 -0.69 -14.10
N ASP A 115 1.69 0.56 -13.96
CA ASP A 115 2.58 1.70 -14.01
C ASP A 115 3.25 1.94 -12.66
N PHE A 116 4.54 2.27 -12.72
CA PHE A 116 5.38 2.46 -11.54
C PHE A 116 5.66 3.94 -11.30
N VAL A 117 5.14 4.47 -10.20
CA VAL A 117 5.33 5.86 -9.76
C VAL A 117 6.01 5.90 -8.40
N VAL A 118 6.95 6.82 -8.23
CA VAL A 118 7.65 7.03 -6.94
C VAL A 118 7.23 8.39 -6.38
N GLY A 119 6.43 8.37 -5.31
CA GLY A 119 6.08 9.54 -4.52
C GLY A 119 7.19 9.95 -3.54
N ASP A 120 6.86 10.70 -2.50
CA ASP A 120 7.79 11.19 -1.46
C ASP A 120 8.03 10.15 -0.35
N HIS A 121 7.00 9.41 0.02
CA HIS A 121 6.99 8.40 1.08
C HIS A 121 6.38 7.07 0.63
N VAL A 122 5.87 6.99 -0.60
CA VAL A 122 5.20 5.81 -1.12
C VAL A 122 5.63 5.51 -2.55
N ILE A 123 5.77 4.22 -2.87
CA ILE A 123 5.87 3.69 -4.23
C ILE A 123 4.47 3.26 -4.61
N ILE A 124 4.01 3.66 -5.79
CA ILE A 124 2.66 3.40 -6.28
C ILE A 124 2.79 2.52 -7.51
N LEU A 125 2.19 1.34 -7.44
CA LEU A 125 1.80 0.57 -8.61
C LEU A 125 0.37 0.95 -8.94
N GLU A 126 0.15 1.58 -10.09
CA GLU A 126 -1.17 2.00 -10.55
C GLU A 126 -1.56 1.34 -11.87
N GLU A 127 -2.85 1.43 -12.20
CA GLU A 127 -3.42 0.77 -13.38
C GLU A 127 -3.09 -0.72 -13.39
N LEU A 128 -3.27 -1.36 -12.22
CA LEU A 128 -2.94 -2.78 -12.05
C LEU A 128 -3.76 -3.65 -12.99
N GLU A 129 -3.05 -4.46 -13.77
CA GLU A 129 -3.60 -5.52 -14.60
C GLU A 129 -3.18 -6.88 -14.03
N TYR A 130 -4.11 -7.84 -14.06
CA TYR A 130 -3.93 -9.18 -13.51
C TYR A 130 -3.93 -10.20 -14.64
N ASP A 131 -2.91 -11.05 -14.69
CA ASP A 131 -2.93 -12.21 -15.59
C ASP A 131 -3.97 -13.23 -15.11
N ALA A 132 -4.72 -13.78 -16.07
CA ALA A 132 -5.82 -14.72 -15.85
C ALA A 132 -5.36 -16.18 -15.67
#